data_AF-A0A2J6PF53-F1
#
_entry.id   AF-A0A2J6PF53-F1
#
_cell.length_a   1.000
_cell.length_b   1.000
_cell.length_c   1.000
_cell.angle_alpha   90.00
_cell.angle_beta   90.00
_cell.angle_gamma   90.00
#
_symmetry.space_group_name_H-M   'P 1'
#
loop_
_entity.id
_entity.type
_entity.pdbx_description
1 polymer ?
#
loop_
_entity_poly.entity_id
_entity_poly.type
_entity_poly.pdbx_seq_one_letter_code
_entity_poly.pdbx_strand_id
1 'polypeptide(L)'
;MMGFFSSPILVFSSAIALRIILFFYGLWQDANSPMKYTDIDYYVFTDAARFVSRGGSPYDRETYRYTPLLAWMLLPTTWSSTWFSFGKVLFAFSDIVAGWLIVLVLMNGKKMSMERALKFASIWLLNPMVATISTRGSSEGLLGVMVIALLWAITQRKIALAGVLLGLGVHFKIYPFIYTPSIIWWLDDEHIGPPKPAPKAGESRSLITIVKDFLNDSRMDLTVTSLLTFLLFNTLMWSIYGFPFIQHTYLHHVTRIDHRHNFSPYNTLLYISSAPPSTHSIKLESLAFIPQLFLSAFALPLLLAKKDLPSTMLAQTFAFVTFNKVCTSQVCHFLTSPSYDILTVQVFPLVHNLPPFLPI
;
A
#
# COMPACT_ATOMS: atom_id res chain seq x y z
N MET A 1 36.11 12.30 6.61
CA MET A 1 34.94 12.49 5.72
C MET A 1 33.77 11.75 6.33
N MET A 2 32.65 12.42 6.63
CA MET A 2 31.43 11.71 7.03
C MET A 2 30.92 10.89 5.84
N GLY A 3 30.54 9.63 6.06
CA GLY A 3 29.96 8.79 5.01
C GLY A 3 28.62 9.34 4.54
N PHE A 4 28.28 9.14 3.26
CA PHE A 4 27.03 9.62 2.65
C PHE A 4 25.79 9.26 3.48
N PHE A 5 25.70 8.00 3.92
CA PHE A 5 24.59 7.51 4.74
C PHE A 5 24.64 7.92 6.21
N SER A 6 25.69 8.59 6.67
CA SER A 6 25.78 9.11 8.03
C SER A 6 25.13 10.50 8.15
N SER A 7 24.74 11.13 7.04
CA SER A 7 24.09 12.44 7.00
C SER A 7 22.67 12.35 6.42
N PRO A 8 21.62 12.55 7.25
CA PRO A 8 20.25 12.65 6.75
C PRO A 8 20.12 13.73 5.67
N ILE A 9 20.77 14.88 5.87
CA ILE A 9 20.71 16.01 4.93
C ILE A 9 21.16 15.57 3.54
N LEU A 10 22.29 14.86 3.42
CA LEU A 10 22.80 14.39 2.12
C LEU A 10 21.86 13.39 1.44
N VAL A 11 21.32 12.43 2.21
CA VAL A 11 20.40 11.41 1.66
C VAL A 11 19.10 12.07 1.18
N PHE A 12 18.47 12.90 2.01
CA PHE A 12 17.21 13.56 1.66
C PHE A 12 17.39 14.61 0.57
N SER A 13 18.46 15.41 0.59
CA SER A 13 18.73 16.37 -0.49
C SER A 13 18.97 15.66 -1.83
N SER A 14 19.65 14.51 -1.82
CA SER A 14 19.87 13.71 -3.04
C SER A 14 18.56 13.10 -3.55
N ALA A 15 17.71 12.59 -2.66
CA ALA A 15 16.40 12.04 -3.01
C ALA A 15 15.44 13.09 -3.58
N ILE A 16 15.49 14.32 -3.05
CA ILE A 16 14.73 15.47 -3.55
C ILE A 16 15.30 15.90 -4.91
N ALA A 17 16.62 16.04 -5.03
CA ALA A 17 17.28 16.41 -6.28
C ALA A 17 16.96 15.41 -7.41
N LEU A 18 16.99 14.11 -7.13
CA LEU A 18 16.59 13.06 -8.08
C LEU A 18 15.17 13.28 -8.62
N ARG A 19 14.20 13.56 -7.73
CA ARG A 19 12.81 13.81 -8.13
C ARG A 19 12.66 15.12 -8.89
N ILE A 20 13.37 16.17 -8.51
CA ILE A 20 13.36 17.46 -9.23
C ILE A 20 13.91 17.27 -10.65
N ILE A 21 15.05 16.58 -10.80
CA ILE A 21 15.65 16.29 -12.11
C ILE A 21 14.68 15.49 -12.97
N LEU A 22 14.11 14.40 -12.44
CA LEU A 22 13.15 13.57 -13.17
C LEU A 22 11.84 14.30 -13.50
N PHE A 23 11.38 15.19 -12.61
CA PHE A 23 10.21 16.03 -12.86
C PHE A 23 10.43 16.95 -14.04
N PHE A 24 11.53 17.71 -14.06
CA PHE A 24 11.84 18.61 -15.18
C PHE A 24 12.17 17.85 -16.47
N TYR A 25 12.89 16.74 -16.37
CA TYR A 25 13.09 15.83 -17.50
C TYR A 25 11.75 15.33 -18.06
N GLY A 26 10.79 14.96 -17.19
CA GLY A 26 9.46 14.54 -17.60
C GLY A 26 8.70 15.61 -18.36
N LEU A 27 8.75 16.87 -17.89
CA LEU A 27 8.16 18.01 -18.61
C LEU A 27 8.81 18.23 -19.98
N TRP A 28 10.14 18.14 -20.04
CA TRP A 28 10.86 18.23 -21.31
C TRP A 28 10.49 17.09 -22.25
N GLN A 29 10.43 15.84 -21.77
CA GLN A 29 10.05 14.69 -22.58
C GLN A 29 8.61 14.82 -23.09
N ASP A 30 7.67 15.25 -22.24
CA ASP A 30 6.28 15.46 -22.65
C ASP A 30 6.14 16.52 -23.75
N ALA A 31 7.01 17.54 -23.76
CA ALA A 31 7.02 18.58 -24.79
C ALA A 31 7.73 18.16 -26.09
N ASN A 32 8.75 17.28 -26.01
CA ASN A 32 9.67 17.00 -27.13
C ASN A 32 9.56 15.57 -27.70
N SER A 33 8.84 14.67 -27.04
CA SER A 33 8.71 13.26 -27.46
C SER A 33 7.25 12.88 -27.76
N PRO A 34 7.01 12.01 -28.77
CA PRO A 34 5.72 11.37 -28.96
C PRO A 34 5.38 10.41 -27.80
N MET A 35 6.39 9.76 -27.21
CA MET A 35 6.20 8.91 -26.04
C MET A 35 6.20 9.76 -24.77
N LYS A 36 5.03 9.92 -24.17
CA LYS A 36 4.84 10.76 -22.99
C LYS A 36 5.44 10.12 -21.74
N TYR A 37 6.06 10.97 -20.92
CA TYR A 37 6.51 10.65 -19.59
C TYR A 37 5.32 10.58 -18.63
N THR A 38 4.42 11.58 -18.69
CA THR A 38 3.22 11.61 -17.85
C THR A 38 2.40 10.34 -18.00
N ASP A 39 2.05 9.72 -16.88
CA ASP A 39 1.19 8.54 -16.86
C ASP A 39 -0.23 8.88 -17.30
N ILE A 40 -0.89 7.94 -17.98
CA ILE A 40 -2.26 8.11 -18.44
C ILE A 40 -3.23 8.29 -17.26
N ASP A 41 -2.96 7.62 -16.15
CA ASP A 41 -3.76 7.74 -14.93
C ASP A 41 -3.73 9.17 -14.37
N TYR A 42 -2.63 9.90 -14.57
CA TYR A 42 -2.54 11.30 -14.14
C TYR A 42 -3.53 12.20 -14.88
N TYR A 43 -3.75 11.96 -16.18
CA TYR A 43 -4.78 12.67 -16.93
C TYR A 43 -6.18 12.31 -16.43
N VAL A 44 -6.43 11.04 -16.12
CA VAL A 44 -7.70 10.59 -15.51
C VAL A 44 -7.96 11.29 -14.18
N PHE A 45 -6.94 11.45 -13.32
CA PHE A 45 -7.09 12.15 -12.04
C PHE A 45 -7.38 13.64 -12.21
N THR A 46 -6.63 14.30 -13.09
CA THR A 46 -6.75 15.75 -13.30
C THR A 46 -8.03 16.12 -14.05
N ASP A 47 -8.50 15.27 -14.96
CA ASP A 47 -9.82 15.41 -15.59
C ASP A 47 -10.94 15.27 -14.55
N ALA A 48 -10.87 14.25 -13.68
CA ALA A 48 -11.84 14.09 -12.61
C ALA A 48 -11.86 15.31 -11.67
N ALA A 49 -10.69 15.87 -11.34
CA ALA A 49 -10.60 17.11 -10.59
C ALA A 49 -11.26 18.31 -11.32
N ARG A 50 -11.16 18.37 -12.66
CA ARG A 50 -11.85 19.40 -13.48
C ARG A 50 -13.36 19.23 -13.47
N PHE A 51 -13.88 18.01 -13.43
CA PHE A 51 -15.32 17.79 -13.25
C PHE A 51 -15.77 18.29 -11.87
N VAL A 52 -15.04 17.93 -10.81
CA VAL A 52 -15.33 18.40 -9.44
C VAL A 52 -15.27 19.93 -9.35
N SER A 53 -14.28 20.59 -9.96
CA SER A 53 -14.16 22.05 -9.89
C SER A 53 -15.30 22.80 -10.59
N ARG A 54 -16.04 22.13 -11.48
CA ARG A 54 -17.24 22.65 -12.16
C ARG A 54 -18.55 22.25 -11.44
N GLY A 55 -18.47 21.67 -10.25
CA GLY A 55 -19.63 21.18 -9.49
C GLY A 55 -20.16 19.82 -9.97
N GLY A 56 -19.45 19.14 -10.87
CA GLY A 56 -19.80 17.81 -11.37
C GLY A 56 -19.23 16.67 -10.51
N SER A 57 -19.44 15.44 -10.97
CA SER A 57 -18.93 14.24 -10.32
C SER A 57 -17.56 13.86 -10.88
N PRO A 58 -16.58 13.42 -10.06
CA PRO A 58 -15.32 12.90 -10.59
C PRO A 58 -15.54 11.65 -11.46
N TYR A 59 -16.67 10.96 -11.29
CA TYR A 59 -17.06 9.79 -12.07
C TYR A 59 -17.65 10.11 -13.45
N ASP A 60 -17.90 11.39 -13.75
CA ASP A 60 -18.25 11.83 -15.10
C ASP A 60 -17.04 11.69 -16.04
N ARG A 61 -15.82 11.64 -15.49
CA ARG A 61 -14.65 11.20 -16.22
C ARG A 61 -14.70 9.69 -16.42
N GLU A 62 -14.82 9.27 -17.68
CA GLU A 62 -14.68 7.86 -18.05
C GLU A 62 -13.40 7.27 -17.45
N THR A 63 -13.46 5.98 -17.08
CA THR A 63 -12.36 5.24 -16.46
C THR A 63 -11.82 5.78 -15.12
N TYR A 64 -12.44 6.80 -14.51
CA TYR A 64 -12.11 7.15 -13.13
C TYR A 64 -12.61 6.08 -12.17
N ARG A 65 -11.71 5.46 -11.41
CA ARG A 65 -11.97 4.32 -10.50
C ARG A 65 -11.36 4.51 -9.11
N TYR A 66 -11.11 5.76 -8.72
CA TYR A 66 -10.43 6.11 -7.48
C TYR A 66 -11.41 6.76 -6.49
N THR A 67 -11.00 6.96 -5.23
CA THR A 67 -11.80 7.73 -4.26
C THR A 67 -11.95 9.19 -4.71
N PRO A 68 -13.10 9.86 -4.51
CA PRO A 68 -13.25 11.28 -4.83
C PRO A 68 -12.25 12.16 -4.08
N LEU A 69 -11.76 11.72 -2.91
CA LEU A 69 -10.72 12.43 -2.16
C LEU A 69 -9.47 12.71 -3.01
N LEU A 70 -9.09 11.78 -3.88
CA LEU A 70 -7.95 11.99 -4.77
C LEU A 70 -8.23 13.12 -5.77
N ALA A 71 -9.43 13.17 -6.36
CA ALA A 71 -9.82 14.28 -7.23
C ALA A 71 -9.85 15.61 -6.46
N TRP A 72 -10.34 15.60 -5.22
CA TRP A 72 -10.40 16.80 -4.37
C TRP A 72 -9.01 17.34 -4.04
N MET A 73 -8.08 16.46 -3.68
CA MET A 73 -6.68 16.82 -3.44
C MET A 73 -6.00 17.43 -4.67
N LEU A 74 -6.50 17.13 -5.88
CA LEU A 74 -5.97 17.59 -7.15
C LEU A 74 -6.72 18.80 -7.73
N LEU A 75 -7.67 19.39 -7.02
CA LEU A 75 -8.33 20.64 -7.45
C LEU A 75 -7.37 21.75 -7.88
N PRO A 76 -6.18 21.94 -7.24
CA PRO A 76 -5.23 22.94 -7.70
C PRO A 76 -4.79 22.75 -9.16
N THR A 77 -4.79 21.52 -9.69
CA THR A 77 -4.45 21.25 -11.10
C THR A 77 -5.39 21.90 -12.11
N THR A 78 -6.55 22.39 -11.65
CA THR A 78 -7.57 23.02 -12.48
C THR A 78 -7.43 24.55 -12.56
N TRP A 79 -6.61 25.17 -11.70
CA TRP A 79 -6.53 26.63 -11.58
C TRP A 79 -5.90 27.31 -12.80
N SER A 80 -4.86 26.71 -13.37
CA SER A 80 -4.28 27.13 -14.63
C SER A 80 -3.40 26.03 -15.24
N SER A 81 -2.91 26.23 -16.46
CA SER A 81 -1.99 25.31 -17.13
C SER A 81 -0.69 25.07 -16.34
N THR A 82 -0.18 26.09 -15.62
CA THR A 82 1.04 25.94 -14.82
C THR A 82 0.83 25.06 -13.60
N TRP A 83 -0.39 24.99 -13.07
CA TRP A 83 -0.75 24.13 -11.95
C TRP A 83 -1.03 22.69 -12.34
N PHE A 84 -1.09 22.36 -13.65
CA PHE A 84 -1.35 20.99 -14.11
C PHE A 84 -0.43 19.96 -13.46
N SER A 85 0.82 20.32 -13.16
CA SER A 85 1.81 19.43 -12.55
C SER A 85 1.78 19.39 -11.02
N PHE A 86 0.86 20.08 -10.35
CA PHE A 86 0.76 20.11 -8.89
C PHE A 86 0.66 18.70 -8.27
N GLY A 87 -0.16 17.82 -8.87
CA GLY A 87 -0.29 16.44 -8.40
C GLY A 87 1.01 15.65 -8.46
N LYS A 88 1.81 15.80 -9.53
CA LYS A 88 3.14 15.16 -9.63
C LYS A 88 4.07 15.62 -8.50
N VAL A 89 4.05 16.91 -8.16
CA VAL A 89 4.84 17.45 -7.04
C VAL A 89 4.35 16.88 -5.71
N LEU A 90 3.03 16.83 -5.49
CA LEU A 90 2.42 16.25 -4.29
C LEU A 90 2.80 14.76 -4.13
N PHE A 91 2.76 13.99 -5.21
CA PHE A 91 3.09 12.57 -5.19
C PHE A 91 4.59 12.34 -4.96
N ALA A 92 5.45 13.12 -5.63
CA ALA A 92 6.90 13.07 -5.40
C ALA A 92 7.28 13.48 -3.96
N PHE A 93 6.58 14.47 -3.39
CA PHE A 93 6.74 14.85 -1.98
C PHE A 93 6.32 13.72 -1.04
N SER A 94 5.25 12.99 -1.38
CA SER A 94 4.77 11.86 -0.59
C SER A 94 5.83 10.76 -0.47
N ASP A 95 6.61 10.49 -1.51
CA ASP A 95 7.73 9.54 -1.41
C ASP A 95 8.78 9.97 -0.38
N ILE A 96 9.07 11.28 -0.28
CA ILE A 96 10.04 11.82 0.68
C ILE A 96 9.51 11.64 2.10
N VAL A 97 8.22 11.92 2.32
CA VAL A 97 7.55 11.69 3.60
C VAL A 97 7.54 10.19 3.94
N ALA A 98 7.26 9.31 2.98
CA ALA A 98 7.30 7.87 3.20
C ALA A 98 8.71 7.40 3.59
N GLY A 99 9.75 7.88 2.92
CA GLY A 99 11.14 7.58 3.27
C GLY A 99 11.54 8.09 4.66
N TRP A 100 11.06 9.28 5.06
CA TRP A 100 11.24 9.79 6.42
C TRP A 100 10.54 8.92 7.47
N LEU A 101 9.30 8.50 7.22
CA LEU A 101 8.57 7.59 8.10
C LEU A 101 9.27 6.21 8.19
N ILE A 102 9.85 5.70 7.11
CA ILE A 102 10.65 4.47 7.13
C ILE A 102 11.84 4.62 8.08
N VAL A 103 12.57 5.74 8.03
CA VAL A 103 13.68 6.01 8.97
C VAL A 103 13.17 5.99 10.41
N LEU A 104 12.04 6.64 10.70
CA LEU A 104 11.45 6.66 12.05
C LEU A 104 11.05 5.26 12.53
N VAL A 105 10.45 4.44 11.67
CA VAL A 105 10.08 3.05 12.02
C VAL A 105 11.32 2.21 12.31
N LEU A 106 12.38 2.34 11.50
CA LEU A 106 13.62 1.58 11.68
C LEU A 106 14.38 1.99 12.95
N MET A 107 14.41 3.29 13.25
CA MET A 107 15.06 3.80 14.45
C MET A 107 14.26 3.49 15.71
N ASN A 108 12.97 3.79 15.75
CA ASN A 108 12.18 3.68 16.97
C ASN A 108 11.69 2.24 17.21
N GLY A 109 11.33 1.51 16.14
CA GLY A 109 10.81 0.15 16.25
C GLY A 109 11.91 -0.90 16.34
N LYS A 110 12.96 -0.79 15.51
CA LYS A 110 14.06 -1.78 15.46
C LYS A 110 15.34 -1.34 16.19
N LYS A 111 15.35 -0.14 16.80
CA LYS A 111 16.51 0.43 17.51
C LYS A 111 17.78 0.47 16.65
N MET A 112 17.63 0.66 15.33
CA MET A 112 18.76 0.74 14.42
C MET A 112 19.50 2.08 14.57
N SER A 113 20.81 2.08 14.30
CA SER A 113 21.56 3.33 14.16
C SER A 113 21.03 4.15 12.98
N MET A 114 21.14 5.48 13.07
CA MET A 114 20.72 6.40 12.00
C MET A 114 21.30 6.00 10.65
N GLU A 115 22.60 5.68 10.60
CA GLU A 115 23.26 5.29 9.36
C GLU A 115 22.66 4.02 8.73
N ARG A 116 22.36 3.00 9.56
CA ARG A 116 21.75 1.77 9.06
C ARG A 116 20.31 2.01 8.59
N ALA A 117 19.56 2.82 9.32
CA ALA A 117 18.21 3.22 8.93
C ALA A 117 18.20 3.98 7.60
N LEU A 118 19.14 4.91 7.40
CA LEU A 118 19.30 5.65 6.14
C LEU A 118 19.69 4.75 4.97
N LYS A 119 20.54 3.74 5.18
CA LYS A 119 20.87 2.74 4.14
C LYS A 119 19.63 1.99 3.66
N PHE A 120 18.80 1.48 4.58
CA PHE A 120 17.56 0.80 4.22
C PHE A 120 16.52 1.74 3.61
N ALA A 121 16.33 2.93 4.18
CA ALA A 121 15.41 3.93 3.63
C ALA A 121 15.83 4.41 2.22
N SER A 122 17.12 4.36 1.90
CA SER A 122 17.64 4.70 0.57
C SER A 122 17.18 3.76 -0.54
N ILE A 123 16.79 2.52 -0.21
CA ILE A 123 16.15 1.59 -1.16
C ILE A 123 14.82 2.15 -1.68
N TRP A 124 14.19 3.04 -0.94
CA TRP A 124 13.00 3.79 -1.36
C TRP A 124 13.37 5.20 -1.87
N LEU A 125 14.11 5.97 -1.07
CA LEU A 125 14.39 7.38 -1.32
C LEU A 125 15.22 7.61 -2.59
N LEU A 126 16.22 6.76 -2.86
CA LEU A 126 17.15 6.91 -3.99
C LEU A 126 16.86 5.95 -5.14
N ASN A 127 15.71 5.27 -5.10
CA ASN A 127 15.32 4.34 -6.15
C ASN A 127 14.75 5.11 -7.35
N PRO A 128 15.39 5.04 -8.54
CA PRO A 128 14.94 5.77 -9.71
C PRO A 128 13.57 5.31 -10.20
N MET A 129 13.17 4.06 -9.94
CA MET A 129 11.85 3.56 -10.30
C MET A 129 10.76 4.22 -9.45
N VAL A 130 10.95 4.29 -8.12
CA VAL A 130 10.01 4.98 -7.21
C VAL A 130 9.89 6.45 -7.59
N ALA A 131 11.04 7.12 -7.75
CA ALA A 131 11.07 8.53 -8.14
C ALA A 131 10.38 8.76 -9.49
N THR A 132 10.60 7.88 -10.48
CA THR A 132 9.95 7.97 -11.80
C THR A 132 8.44 7.75 -11.69
N ILE A 133 7.97 6.75 -10.94
CA ILE A 133 6.53 6.48 -10.79
C ILE A 133 5.80 7.71 -10.24
N SER A 134 6.33 8.35 -9.20
CA SER A 134 5.70 9.53 -8.60
C SER A 134 5.79 10.78 -9.48
N THR A 135 6.95 11.05 -10.11
CA THR A 135 7.10 12.21 -11.01
C THR A 135 6.33 12.05 -12.33
N ARG A 136 6.03 10.82 -12.76
CA ARG A 136 5.11 10.56 -13.88
C ARG A 136 3.64 10.86 -13.53
N GLY A 137 3.31 11.00 -12.24
CA GLY A 137 1.96 11.37 -11.78
C GLY A 137 1.17 10.22 -11.15
N SER A 138 1.82 9.15 -10.68
CA SER A 138 1.13 8.11 -9.93
C SER A 138 0.90 8.51 -8.46
N SER A 139 -0.29 8.24 -7.94
CA SER A 139 -0.68 8.57 -6.56
C SER A 139 -0.26 7.53 -5.51
N GLU A 140 0.42 6.44 -5.91
CA GLU A 140 0.79 5.34 -5.00
C GLU A 140 1.70 5.81 -3.84
N GLY A 141 2.46 6.89 -4.00
CA GLY A 141 3.28 7.48 -2.93
C GLY A 141 2.43 7.96 -1.73
N LEU A 142 1.25 8.53 -1.96
CA LEU A 142 0.33 8.98 -0.89
C LEU A 142 -0.11 7.82 -0.02
N LEU A 143 -0.44 6.72 -0.68
CA LEU A 143 -0.87 5.50 -0.05
C LEU A 143 0.29 4.80 0.69
N GLY A 144 1.49 4.84 0.13
CA GLY A 144 2.72 4.46 0.83
C GLY A 144 2.91 5.21 2.13
N VAL A 145 2.69 6.54 2.13
CA VAL A 145 2.70 7.35 3.38
C VAL A 145 1.66 6.83 4.38
N MET A 146 0.41 6.58 3.96
CA MET A 146 -0.64 6.09 4.86
C MET A 146 -0.26 4.74 5.50
N VAL A 147 0.29 3.80 4.74
CA VAL A 147 0.66 2.46 5.23
C VAL A 147 1.87 2.50 6.16
N ILE A 148 2.91 3.27 5.82
CA ILE A 148 4.08 3.40 6.71
C ILE A 148 3.74 4.23 7.95
N ALA A 149 2.90 5.26 7.82
CA ALA A 149 2.39 6.02 8.97
C ALA A 149 1.55 5.14 9.89
N LEU A 150 0.73 4.24 9.34
CA LEU A 150 -0.01 3.23 10.09
C LEU A 150 0.94 2.33 10.89
N LEU A 151 1.95 1.76 10.23
CA LEU A 151 2.97 0.94 10.89
C LEU A 151 3.71 1.73 11.98
N TRP A 152 4.10 2.98 11.70
CA TRP A 152 4.70 3.87 12.68
C TRP A 152 3.79 4.08 13.88
N ALA A 153 2.52 4.44 13.67
CA ALA A 153 1.57 4.69 14.75
C ALA A 153 1.41 3.45 15.66
N ILE A 154 1.34 2.26 15.07
CA ILE A 154 1.26 0.99 15.80
C ILE A 154 2.53 0.75 16.63
N THR A 155 3.71 0.88 16.03
CA THR A 155 4.99 0.69 16.75
C THR A 155 5.21 1.72 17.86
N GLN A 156 4.61 2.91 17.74
CA GLN A 156 4.61 3.94 18.77
C GLN A 156 3.44 3.82 19.77
N ARG A 157 2.63 2.74 19.69
CA ARG A 157 1.43 2.50 20.53
C ARG A 157 0.38 3.61 20.46
N LYS A 158 0.33 4.36 19.35
CA LYS A 158 -0.69 5.39 19.07
C LYS A 158 -1.89 4.74 18.38
N ILE A 159 -2.64 3.94 19.13
CA ILE A 159 -3.63 3.00 18.57
C ILE A 159 -4.81 3.71 17.89
N ALA A 160 -5.40 4.73 18.51
CA ALA A 160 -6.44 5.55 17.87
C ALA A 160 -5.98 6.17 16.54
N LEU A 161 -4.75 6.70 16.49
CA LEU A 161 -4.18 7.24 15.23
C LEU A 161 -3.97 6.13 14.19
N ALA A 162 -3.51 4.96 14.62
CA ALA A 162 -3.40 3.81 13.73
C ALA A 162 -4.76 3.41 13.14
N GLY A 163 -5.82 3.41 13.94
CA GLY A 163 -7.16 3.12 13.44
C GLY A 163 -7.65 4.17 12.44
N VAL A 164 -7.46 5.47 12.72
CA VAL A 164 -7.76 6.55 11.76
C VAL A 164 -7.00 6.35 10.44
N LEU A 165 -5.70 6.07 10.50
CA LEU A 165 -4.87 5.84 9.30
C LEU A 165 -5.30 4.58 8.53
N LEU A 166 -5.68 3.50 9.23
CA LEU A 166 -6.19 2.29 8.60
C LEU A 166 -7.54 2.56 7.90
N GLY A 167 -8.48 3.21 8.59
CA GLY A 167 -9.79 3.54 8.02
C GLY A 167 -9.68 4.47 6.81
N LEU A 168 -8.84 5.50 6.90
CA LEU A 168 -8.53 6.41 5.79
C LEU A 168 -7.84 5.68 4.64
N GLY A 169 -6.86 4.83 4.93
CA GLY A 169 -6.14 4.05 3.93
C GLY A 169 -7.07 3.11 3.15
N VAL A 170 -7.94 2.36 3.84
CA VAL A 170 -8.93 1.47 3.24
C VAL A 170 -9.97 2.26 2.42
N HIS A 171 -10.38 3.43 2.90
CA HIS A 171 -11.24 4.31 2.11
C HIS A 171 -10.54 4.78 0.82
N PHE A 172 -9.27 5.18 0.92
CA PHE A 172 -8.49 5.70 -0.20
C PHE A 172 -8.25 4.64 -1.29
N LYS A 173 -7.93 3.40 -0.87
CA LYS A 173 -7.84 2.21 -1.72
C LYS A 173 -8.14 1.00 -0.86
N ILE A 174 -8.88 0.01 -1.36
CA ILE A 174 -9.38 -1.08 -0.49
C ILE A 174 -8.29 -1.99 0.09
N TYR A 175 -7.14 -2.13 -0.58
CA TYR A 175 -6.15 -3.16 -0.25
C TYR A 175 -5.47 -3.05 1.14
N PRO A 176 -5.28 -1.89 1.82
CA PRO A 176 -4.69 -1.85 3.16
C PRO A 176 -5.51 -2.63 4.19
N PHE A 177 -6.75 -3.01 3.85
CA PHE A 177 -7.58 -3.89 4.67
C PHE A 177 -6.88 -5.21 4.99
N ILE A 178 -6.02 -5.71 4.09
CA ILE A 178 -5.27 -6.95 4.31
C ILE A 178 -4.37 -6.88 5.54
N TYR A 179 -3.92 -5.69 5.97
CA TYR A 179 -3.05 -5.56 7.14
C TYR A 179 -3.81 -5.72 8.46
N THR A 180 -5.13 -5.55 8.46
CA THR A 180 -5.97 -5.59 9.67
C THR A 180 -5.78 -6.85 10.50
N PRO A 181 -5.81 -8.08 9.94
CA PRO A 181 -5.63 -9.30 10.72
C PRO A 181 -4.25 -9.38 11.39
N SER A 182 -3.18 -8.99 10.70
CA SER A 182 -1.83 -8.95 11.28
C SER A 182 -1.74 -7.95 12.43
N ILE A 183 -2.34 -6.77 12.27
CA ILE A 183 -2.32 -5.72 13.29
C ILE A 183 -3.13 -6.18 14.51
N ILE A 184 -4.37 -6.64 14.32
CA ILE A 184 -5.20 -7.14 15.43
C ILE A 184 -4.50 -8.30 16.15
N TRP A 185 -3.91 -9.24 15.40
CA TRP A 185 -3.16 -10.34 15.98
C TRP A 185 -1.97 -9.83 16.78
N TRP A 186 -1.20 -8.86 16.26
CA TRP A 186 -0.06 -8.25 16.93
C TRP A 186 -0.40 -7.44 18.19
N LEU A 187 -1.57 -6.78 18.24
CA LEU A 187 -2.03 -5.97 19.38
C LEU A 187 -2.49 -6.80 20.61
N ASP A 188 -1.83 -7.91 20.94
CA ASP A 188 -2.13 -8.64 22.18
C ASP A 188 -1.45 -8.04 23.41
N ASP A 189 -1.89 -8.52 24.57
CA ASP A 189 -1.42 -8.04 25.87
C ASP A 189 0.09 -8.30 26.09
N GLU A 190 0.69 -9.26 25.38
CA GLU A 190 2.14 -9.51 25.43
C GLU A 190 2.95 -8.36 24.81
N HIS A 191 2.42 -7.69 23.79
CA HIS A 191 3.13 -6.61 23.08
C HIS A 191 2.77 -5.21 23.59
N ILE A 192 1.61 -5.04 24.23
CA ILE A 192 1.09 -3.72 24.63
C ILE A 192 0.74 -3.62 26.12
N GLY A 193 0.19 -4.69 26.70
CA GLY A 193 -0.31 -4.71 28.07
C GLY A 193 0.79 -4.95 29.13
N PRO A 194 0.47 -4.74 30.41
CA PRO A 194 1.29 -5.26 31.49
C PRO A 194 1.28 -6.80 31.44
N PRO A 195 2.41 -7.48 31.74
CA PRO A 195 2.48 -8.93 31.69
C PRO A 195 1.42 -9.54 32.62
N LYS A 196 0.46 -10.26 32.04
CA LYS A 196 -0.55 -11.00 32.82
C LYS A 196 0.14 -12.13 33.59
N PRO A 197 -0.21 -12.37 34.86
CA PRO A 197 0.32 -13.50 35.61
C PRO A 197 0.00 -14.81 34.89
N ALA A 198 0.96 -15.73 34.90
CA ALA A 198 0.80 -17.02 34.25
C ALA A 198 -0.47 -17.73 34.77
N PRO A 199 -1.26 -18.35 33.88
CA PRO A 199 -2.46 -19.07 34.30
C PRO A 199 -2.07 -20.18 35.29
N LYS A 200 -2.86 -20.35 36.35
CA LYS A 200 -2.67 -21.46 37.29
C LYS A 200 -2.87 -22.78 36.55
N ALA A 201 -1.96 -23.75 36.76
CA ALA A 201 -2.03 -25.05 36.12
C ALA A 201 -3.35 -25.77 36.49
N GLY A 202 -4.15 -26.12 35.49
CA GLY A 202 -5.38 -26.93 35.64
C GLY A 202 -6.71 -26.22 35.38
N GLU A 203 -6.71 -24.90 35.12
CA GLU A 203 -7.96 -24.17 34.84
C GLU A 203 -8.34 -24.29 33.36
N SER A 204 -9.46 -24.96 33.06
CA SER A 204 -10.02 -24.96 31.71
C SER A 204 -10.49 -23.54 31.38
N ARG A 205 -9.81 -22.86 30.46
CA ARG A 205 -10.23 -21.53 30.02
C ARG A 205 -11.59 -21.64 29.34
N SER A 206 -12.60 -21.03 29.96
CA SER A 206 -13.91 -20.87 29.33
C SER A 206 -13.77 -20.11 28.01
N LEU A 207 -14.54 -20.50 26.99
CA LEU A 207 -14.60 -19.78 25.71
C LEU A 207 -14.92 -18.29 25.90
N ILE A 208 -15.73 -17.97 26.91
CA ILE A 208 -16.07 -16.58 27.27
C ILE A 208 -14.84 -15.81 27.73
N THR A 209 -13.95 -16.44 28.50
CA THR A 209 -12.70 -15.83 28.97
C THR A 209 -11.74 -15.59 27.81
N ILE A 210 -11.63 -16.56 26.88
CA ILE A 210 -10.81 -16.42 25.67
C ILE A 210 -11.30 -15.26 24.80
N VAL A 211 -12.61 -15.13 24.59
CA VAL A 211 -13.20 -14.04 23.81
C VAL A 211 -12.98 -12.70 24.50
N LYS A 212 -13.16 -12.61 25.82
CA LYS A 212 -12.91 -11.39 26.59
C LYS A 212 -11.44 -10.97 26.54
N ASP A 213 -10.51 -11.92 26.69
CA ASP A 213 -9.08 -11.65 26.57
C ASP A 213 -8.70 -11.24 25.13
N PHE A 214 -9.44 -11.72 24.13
CA PHE A 214 -9.23 -11.29 22.76
C PHE A 214 -9.70 -9.85 22.52
N LEU A 215 -10.80 -9.43 23.13
CA LEU A 215 -11.37 -8.08 23.03
C LEU A 215 -10.69 -7.09 24.00
N ASN A 216 -9.38 -6.90 23.86
CA ASN A 216 -8.66 -5.90 24.64
C ASN A 216 -8.91 -4.46 24.17
N ASP A 217 -8.62 -3.50 25.04
CA ASP A 217 -8.88 -2.07 24.79
C ASP A 217 -8.17 -1.56 23.53
N SER A 218 -6.96 -2.04 23.24
CA SER A 218 -6.21 -1.60 22.05
C SER A 218 -6.84 -2.11 20.75
N ARG A 219 -7.29 -3.36 20.72
CA ARG A 219 -8.00 -3.93 19.56
C ARG A 219 -9.33 -3.24 19.35
N MET A 220 -10.04 -2.95 20.44
CA MET A 220 -11.30 -2.22 20.38
C MET A 220 -11.09 -0.78 19.90
N ASP A 221 -10.11 -0.06 20.43
CA ASP A 221 -9.76 1.30 20.01
C ASP A 221 -9.40 1.35 18.52
N LEU A 222 -8.52 0.45 18.05
CA LEU A 222 -8.19 0.32 16.63
C LEU A 222 -9.44 0.05 15.78
N THR A 223 -10.28 -0.90 16.19
CA THR A 223 -11.45 -1.33 15.44
C THR A 223 -12.48 -0.20 15.35
N VAL A 224 -12.78 0.46 16.48
CA VAL A 224 -13.76 1.55 16.55
C VAL A 224 -13.27 2.75 15.75
N THR A 225 -12.03 3.20 15.97
CA THR A 225 -11.51 4.38 15.27
C THR A 225 -11.34 4.16 13.76
N SER A 226 -10.93 2.96 13.34
CA SER A 226 -10.86 2.61 11.91
C SER A 226 -12.24 2.50 11.26
N LEU A 227 -13.20 1.84 11.93
CA LEU A 227 -14.56 1.72 11.42
C LEU A 227 -15.25 3.08 11.33
N LEU A 228 -15.16 3.91 12.38
CA LEU A 228 -15.72 5.26 12.37
C LEU A 228 -15.12 6.13 11.27
N THR A 229 -13.80 6.09 11.09
CA THR A 229 -13.13 6.85 10.02
C THR A 229 -13.57 6.36 8.65
N PHE A 230 -13.58 5.04 8.43
CA PHE A 230 -14.00 4.45 7.16
C PHE A 230 -15.46 4.79 6.84
N LEU A 231 -16.37 4.63 7.82
CA LEU A 231 -17.79 4.95 7.67
C LEU A 231 -18.00 6.44 7.43
N LEU A 232 -17.29 7.32 8.14
CA LEU A 232 -17.39 8.77 7.98
C LEU A 232 -17.08 9.18 6.53
N PHE A 233 -15.92 8.80 6.01
CA PHE A 233 -15.53 9.17 4.65
C PHE A 233 -16.41 8.50 3.59
N ASN A 234 -16.79 7.24 3.76
CA ASN A 234 -17.69 6.56 2.83
C ASN A 234 -19.08 7.20 2.81
N THR A 235 -19.63 7.53 3.99
CA THR A 235 -20.94 8.18 4.10
C THR A 235 -20.88 9.59 3.50
N LEU A 236 -19.81 10.33 3.74
CA LEU A 236 -19.62 11.66 3.17
C LEU A 236 -19.53 11.59 1.64
N MET A 237 -18.70 10.70 1.07
CA MET A 237 -18.60 10.55 -0.38
C MET A 237 -19.89 10.01 -1.02
N TRP A 238 -20.57 9.08 -0.36
CA TRP A 238 -21.87 8.59 -0.80
C TRP A 238 -22.92 9.70 -0.81
N SER A 239 -22.95 10.56 0.21
CA SER A 239 -23.92 11.66 0.30
C SER A 239 -23.78 12.67 -0.83
N ILE A 240 -22.58 12.79 -1.42
CA ILE A 240 -22.29 13.74 -2.50
C ILE A 240 -22.47 13.08 -3.88
N TYR A 241 -21.96 11.85 -4.05
CA TYR A 241 -21.84 11.20 -5.36
C TYR A 241 -22.74 9.99 -5.59
N GLY A 242 -23.44 9.51 -4.56
CA GLY A 242 -24.38 8.39 -4.64
C GLY A 242 -23.77 7.09 -5.15
N PHE A 243 -24.57 6.31 -5.89
CA PHE A 243 -24.18 4.98 -6.38
C PHE A 243 -22.90 4.94 -7.24
N PRO A 244 -22.63 5.91 -8.14
CA PRO A 244 -21.36 5.98 -8.87
C PRO A 244 -20.10 5.83 -8.00
N PHE A 245 -20.10 6.39 -6.78
CA PHE A 245 -18.98 6.23 -5.83
C PHE A 245 -18.71 4.76 -5.51
N ILE A 246 -19.71 4.02 -5.05
CA ILE A 246 -19.54 2.61 -4.65
C ILE A 246 -19.20 1.75 -5.87
N GLN A 247 -19.85 2.01 -7.00
CA GLN A 247 -19.64 1.24 -8.23
C GLN A 247 -18.19 1.36 -8.72
N HIS A 248 -17.67 2.59 -8.80
CA HIS A 248 -16.37 2.84 -9.42
C HIS A 248 -15.19 2.68 -8.46
N THR A 249 -15.34 3.03 -7.19
CA THR A 249 -14.26 2.94 -6.20
C THR A 249 -14.10 1.53 -5.64
N TYR A 250 -15.19 0.75 -5.50
CA TYR A 250 -15.12 -0.58 -4.88
C TYR A 250 -15.55 -1.72 -5.82
N LEU A 251 -16.78 -1.70 -6.32
CA LEU A 251 -17.36 -2.87 -7.00
C LEU A 251 -16.68 -3.20 -8.33
N HIS A 252 -16.19 -2.20 -9.04
CA HIS A 252 -15.45 -2.37 -10.29
C HIS A 252 -14.25 -3.33 -10.17
N HIS A 253 -13.57 -3.36 -9.02
CA HIS A 253 -12.43 -4.26 -8.81
C HIS A 253 -12.83 -5.73 -8.73
N VAL A 254 -14.05 -6.02 -8.29
CA VAL A 254 -14.58 -7.39 -8.24
C VAL A 254 -14.86 -7.91 -9.65
N THR A 255 -15.45 -7.08 -10.50
CA THR A 255 -15.87 -7.46 -11.86
C THR A 255 -14.78 -7.29 -12.92
N ARG A 256 -13.70 -6.55 -12.64
CA ARG A 256 -12.62 -6.32 -13.62
C ARG A 256 -11.93 -7.62 -14.00
N ILE A 257 -11.79 -7.84 -15.30
CA ILE A 257 -11.02 -8.92 -15.92
C ILE A 257 -10.04 -8.25 -16.88
N ASP A 258 -8.77 -8.62 -16.79
CA ASP A 258 -7.76 -8.17 -17.74
C ASP A 258 -7.17 -9.38 -18.44
N HIS A 259 -7.55 -9.56 -19.70
CA HIS A 259 -7.14 -10.71 -20.52
C HIS A 259 -5.99 -10.36 -21.47
N ARG A 260 -5.63 -9.07 -21.62
CA ARG A 260 -4.57 -8.63 -22.53
C ARG A 260 -3.45 -8.02 -21.70
N HIS A 261 -2.23 -8.54 -21.87
CA HIS A 261 -1.04 -8.04 -21.14
C HIS A 261 -1.11 -8.23 -19.62
N ASN A 262 -1.73 -9.32 -19.17
CA ASN A 262 -1.79 -9.70 -17.77
C ASN A 262 -0.68 -10.72 -17.46
N PHE A 263 0.15 -10.43 -16.46
CA PHE A 263 1.23 -11.33 -16.00
C PHE A 263 0.81 -12.19 -14.80
N SER A 264 -0.48 -12.20 -14.44
CA SER A 264 -0.95 -13.00 -13.33
C SER A 264 -0.75 -14.49 -13.62
N PRO A 265 -0.61 -15.32 -12.56
CA PRO A 265 -0.63 -16.79 -12.71
C PRO A 265 -1.90 -17.31 -13.41
N TYR A 266 -2.96 -16.50 -13.45
CA TYR A 266 -4.25 -16.81 -14.03
C TYR A 266 -4.39 -16.34 -15.49
N ASN A 267 -3.38 -15.71 -16.09
CA ASN A 267 -3.49 -15.09 -17.42
C ASN A 267 -4.05 -16.04 -18.48
N THR A 268 -3.46 -17.24 -18.65
CA THR A 268 -3.92 -18.22 -19.63
C THR A 268 -5.38 -18.63 -19.38
N LEU A 269 -5.75 -18.82 -18.12
CA LEU A 269 -7.10 -19.21 -17.71
C LEU A 269 -8.12 -18.10 -17.99
N LEU A 270 -7.78 -16.85 -17.68
CA LEU A 270 -8.62 -15.67 -17.94
C LEU A 270 -8.72 -15.39 -19.44
N TYR A 271 -7.63 -15.59 -20.19
CA TYR A 271 -7.62 -15.44 -21.65
C TYR A 271 -8.54 -16.47 -22.31
N ILE A 272 -8.46 -17.74 -21.94
CA ILE A 272 -9.34 -18.79 -22.48
C ILE A 272 -10.79 -18.55 -22.04
N SER A 273 -11.02 -18.14 -20.79
CA SER A 273 -12.38 -17.84 -20.29
C SER A 273 -13.03 -16.62 -20.97
N SER A 274 -12.22 -15.75 -21.59
CA SER A 274 -12.71 -14.58 -22.34
C SER A 274 -13.22 -14.91 -23.76
N ALA A 275 -13.12 -16.16 -24.21
CA ALA A 275 -13.63 -16.63 -25.49
C ALA A 275 -14.46 -17.92 -25.30
N PRO A 276 -15.49 -18.21 -26.13
CA PRO A 276 -16.89 -17.71 -26.24
C PRO A 276 -17.75 -17.86 -24.93
N PRO A 277 -19.09 -17.60 -24.93
CA PRO A 277 -19.88 -17.53 -23.71
C PRO A 277 -20.05 -18.92 -23.07
N SER A 278 -19.24 -19.20 -22.05
CA SER A 278 -19.36 -20.43 -21.27
C SER A 278 -20.51 -20.30 -20.26
N THR A 279 -21.40 -21.29 -20.24
CA THR A 279 -22.59 -21.42 -19.39
C THR A 279 -22.29 -21.90 -17.96
N HIS A 280 -21.06 -21.69 -17.48
CA HIS A 280 -20.66 -22.13 -16.15
C HIS A 280 -21.08 -21.11 -15.07
N SER A 281 -21.82 -21.59 -14.07
CA SER A 281 -22.31 -20.81 -12.93
C SER A 281 -21.21 -20.31 -11.98
N ILE A 282 -20.02 -20.92 -12.03
CA ILE A 282 -18.85 -20.52 -11.24
C ILE A 282 -17.94 -19.67 -12.11
N LYS A 283 -17.84 -18.38 -11.78
CA LYS A 283 -16.84 -17.49 -12.36
C LYS A 283 -15.46 -17.93 -11.87
N LEU A 284 -14.73 -18.72 -12.67
CA LEU A 284 -13.40 -19.25 -12.31
C LEU A 284 -12.41 -18.16 -11.86
N GLU A 285 -12.59 -16.95 -12.35
CA GLU A 285 -11.84 -15.74 -12.01
C GLU A 285 -11.98 -15.33 -10.53
N SER A 286 -13.13 -15.64 -9.92
CA SER A 286 -13.37 -15.39 -8.50
C SER A 286 -12.57 -16.33 -7.60
N LEU A 287 -12.15 -17.49 -8.12
CA LEU A 287 -11.29 -18.43 -7.39
C LEU A 287 -9.87 -17.89 -7.20
N ALA A 288 -9.40 -16.97 -8.06
CA ALA A 288 -8.10 -16.31 -7.90
C ALA A 288 -8.01 -15.51 -6.59
N PHE A 289 -9.14 -15.04 -6.04
CA PHE A 289 -9.17 -14.37 -4.75
C PHE A 289 -8.92 -15.32 -3.57
N ILE A 290 -9.13 -16.63 -3.72
CA ILE A 290 -8.98 -17.59 -2.62
C ILE A 290 -7.53 -17.67 -2.15
N PRO A 291 -6.53 -18.06 -2.97
CA PRO A 291 -5.14 -18.10 -2.52
C PRO A 291 -4.62 -16.71 -2.16
N GLN A 292 -5.06 -15.66 -2.87
CA GLN A 292 -4.69 -14.28 -2.58
C GLN A 292 -5.11 -13.85 -1.17
N LEU A 293 -6.40 -13.99 -0.83
CA LEU A 293 -6.94 -13.61 0.49
C LEU A 293 -6.53 -14.61 1.58
N PHE A 294 -6.46 -15.90 1.28
CA PHE A 294 -6.01 -16.89 2.25
C PHE A 294 -4.58 -16.61 2.71
N LEU A 295 -3.65 -16.41 1.77
CA LEU A 295 -2.25 -16.12 2.13
C LEU A 295 -2.12 -14.77 2.81
N SER A 296 -2.68 -13.70 2.21
CA SER A 296 -2.49 -12.34 2.70
C SER A 296 -3.28 -12.03 3.97
N ALA A 297 -4.52 -12.51 4.14
CA ALA A 297 -5.38 -12.14 5.27
C ALA A 297 -5.48 -13.21 6.37
N PHE A 298 -5.00 -14.44 6.15
CA PHE A 298 -5.09 -15.52 7.16
C PHE A 298 -3.75 -16.18 7.47
N ALA A 299 -3.09 -16.81 6.49
CA ALA A 299 -1.91 -17.64 6.75
C ALA A 299 -0.72 -16.81 7.28
N LEU A 300 -0.36 -15.74 6.57
CA LEU A 300 0.78 -14.89 6.96
C LEU A 300 0.56 -14.16 8.30
N PRO A 301 -0.61 -13.55 8.57
CA PRO A 301 -0.91 -12.96 9.89
C PRO A 301 -0.68 -13.92 11.04
N LEU A 302 -1.22 -15.15 10.96
CA LEU A 302 -1.14 -16.12 12.05
C LEU A 302 0.29 -16.64 12.27
N LEU A 303 1.04 -16.85 11.19
CA LEU A 303 2.39 -17.43 11.24
C LEU A 303 3.47 -16.41 11.62
N LEU A 304 3.35 -15.17 11.17
CA LEU A 304 4.46 -14.21 11.19
C LEU A 304 4.19 -12.94 12.01
N ALA A 305 2.94 -12.50 12.19
CA ALA A 305 2.70 -11.17 12.77
C ALA A 305 3.24 -11.03 14.19
N LYS A 306 3.23 -12.11 14.97
CA LYS A 306 3.80 -12.16 16.33
C LYS A 306 5.32 -12.08 16.36
N LYS A 307 6.00 -12.50 15.30
CA LYS A 307 7.46 -12.46 15.20
C LYS A 307 7.93 -11.08 14.76
N ASP A 308 7.32 -10.57 13.68
CA ASP A 308 7.69 -9.28 13.12
C ASP A 308 6.58 -8.67 12.26
N LEU A 309 5.87 -7.67 12.80
CA LEU A 309 4.77 -7.00 12.10
C LEU A 309 5.22 -6.34 10.77
N PRO A 310 6.28 -5.50 10.71
CA PRO A 310 6.77 -4.94 9.45
C PRO A 310 7.03 -5.98 8.35
N SER A 311 7.75 -7.06 8.67
CA SER A 311 8.06 -8.12 7.70
C SER A 311 6.81 -8.89 7.29
N THR A 312 5.85 -9.06 8.21
CA THR A 312 4.55 -9.66 7.90
C THR A 312 3.77 -8.79 6.92
N MET A 313 3.65 -7.48 7.16
CA MET A 313 2.97 -6.56 6.24
C MET A 313 3.63 -6.54 4.85
N LEU A 314 4.95 -6.61 4.78
CA LEU A 314 5.68 -6.76 3.52
C LEU A 314 5.29 -8.07 2.81
N ALA A 315 5.34 -9.20 3.51
CA ALA A 315 4.96 -10.50 2.97
C ALA A 315 3.49 -10.54 2.52
N GLN A 316 2.59 -9.91 3.27
CA GLN A 316 1.17 -9.78 2.91
C GLN A 316 1.00 -8.99 1.61
N THR A 317 1.72 -7.87 1.46
CA THR A 317 1.71 -7.05 0.23
C THR A 317 2.21 -7.86 -0.95
N PHE A 318 3.34 -8.57 -0.77
CA PHE A 318 3.92 -9.41 -1.82
C PHE A 318 2.97 -10.53 -2.23
N ALA A 319 2.39 -11.27 -1.28
CA ALA A 319 1.42 -12.31 -1.57
C ALA A 319 0.14 -11.75 -2.23
N PHE A 320 -0.36 -10.62 -1.75
CA PHE A 320 -1.55 -9.99 -2.32
C PHE A 320 -1.32 -9.55 -3.77
N VAL A 321 -0.15 -9.04 -4.10
CA VAL A 321 0.19 -8.62 -5.46
C VAL A 321 0.49 -9.83 -6.35
N THR A 322 1.30 -10.79 -5.90
CA THR A 322 1.70 -11.96 -6.68
C THR A 322 0.52 -12.85 -7.08
N PHE A 323 -0.44 -13.06 -6.17
CA PHE A 323 -1.64 -13.87 -6.42
C PHE A 323 -2.83 -13.04 -6.90
N ASN A 324 -2.63 -11.78 -7.31
CA ASN A 324 -3.70 -10.98 -7.89
C ASN A 324 -4.12 -11.55 -9.26
N LYS A 325 -5.41 -11.44 -9.59
CA LYS A 325 -5.95 -11.77 -10.92
C LYS A 325 -5.43 -10.86 -12.05
N VAL A 326 -4.90 -9.69 -11.73
CA VAL A 326 -4.27 -8.77 -12.70
C VAL A 326 -2.91 -8.35 -12.14
N CYS A 327 -1.83 -8.77 -12.79
CA CYS A 327 -0.46 -8.39 -12.45
C CYS A 327 0.19 -7.62 -13.61
N THR A 328 0.81 -6.48 -13.32
CA THR A 328 1.57 -5.69 -14.30
C THR A 328 3.02 -6.16 -14.37
N SER A 329 3.73 -5.80 -15.46
CA SER A 329 5.10 -6.25 -15.75
C SER A 329 6.14 -5.92 -14.67
N GLN A 330 5.88 -4.91 -13.83
CA GLN A 330 6.73 -4.51 -12.71
C GLN A 330 6.89 -5.62 -11.64
N VAL A 331 5.85 -6.44 -11.46
CA VAL A 331 5.86 -7.60 -10.56
C VAL A 331 6.59 -8.78 -11.22
N CYS A 332 6.41 -8.94 -12.53
CA CYS A 332 6.98 -10.03 -13.31
C CYS A 332 8.51 -9.99 -13.33
N HIS A 333 9.14 -8.82 -13.49
CA HIS A 333 10.61 -8.71 -13.46
C HIS A 333 11.22 -9.13 -12.11
N PHE A 334 10.50 -8.96 -11.00
CA PHE A 334 10.92 -9.51 -9.69
C PHE A 334 10.76 -11.03 -9.60
N LEU A 335 9.85 -11.63 -10.37
CA LEU A 335 9.56 -13.06 -10.37
C LEU A 335 10.36 -13.85 -11.43
N THR A 336 10.82 -13.21 -12.51
CA THR A 336 11.42 -13.89 -13.67
C THR A 336 12.89 -13.58 -13.91
N SER A 337 13.58 -12.93 -12.97
CA SER A 337 15.03 -12.73 -13.09
C SER A 337 15.75 -14.08 -12.94
N PRO A 338 16.40 -14.63 -14.00
CA PRO A 338 16.95 -15.99 -13.97
C PRO A 338 18.12 -16.17 -13.00
N SER A 339 18.64 -15.07 -12.46
CA SER A 339 19.81 -15.07 -11.58
C SER A 339 19.47 -15.20 -10.10
N TYR A 340 18.20 -15.02 -9.69
CA TYR A 340 17.81 -15.18 -8.29
C TYR A 340 16.36 -15.66 -8.20
N ASP A 341 16.21 -16.92 -7.84
CA ASP A 341 14.94 -17.51 -7.43
C ASP A 341 14.54 -16.89 -6.08
N ILE A 342 13.99 -15.66 -6.10
CA ILE A 342 13.75 -14.81 -4.92
C ILE A 342 12.73 -15.44 -3.96
N LEU A 343 11.81 -16.28 -4.48
CA LEU A 343 10.88 -17.09 -3.68
C LEU A 343 11.63 -18.09 -2.80
N THR A 344 12.72 -18.65 -3.30
CA THR A 344 13.51 -19.68 -2.62
C THR A 344 14.68 -19.09 -1.82
N VAL A 345 15.24 -17.95 -2.26
CA VAL A 345 16.53 -17.43 -1.78
C VAL A 345 16.45 -16.13 -0.95
N GLN A 346 15.38 -15.33 -1.01
CA GLN A 346 15.36 -14.05 -0.27
C GLN A 346 14.12 -13.79 0.60
N VAL A 347 12.92 -14.25 0.23
CA VAL A 347 11.72 -13.98 1.06
C VAL A 347 11.66 -14.89 2.30
N PHE A 348 12.09 -16.15 2.19
CA PHE A 348 12.14 -17.09 3.32
C PHE A 348 13.29 -16.84 4.31
N PRO A 349 14.51 -16.45 3.88
CA PRO A 349 15.60 -16.17 4.82
C PRO A 349 15.49 -14.86 5.60
N LEU A 350 14.65 -13.90 5.17
CA LEU A 350 14.41 -12.64 5.90
C LEU A 350 13.65 -12.80 7.23
N VAL A 351 13.14 -14.02 7.52
CA VAL A 351 12.30 -14.32 8.69
C VAL A 351 13.07 -15.03 9.82
N HIS A 352 14.32 -15.45 9.63
CA HIS A 352 15.09 -16.10 10.70
C HIS A 352 16.54 -15.58 10.78
N ASN A 353 16.92 -15.12 11.97
CA ASN A 353 18.28 -14.71 12.36
C ASN A 353 19.35 -15.66 11.81
N LEU A 354 20.35 -15.14 11.07
CA LEU A 354 21.78 -15.48 11.12
C LEU A 354 22.59 -14.64 10.08
N PRO A 355 23.78 -14.09 10.43
CA PRO A 355 24.87 -13.83 9.49
C PRO A 355 25.82 -15.05 9.42
N PRO A 356 26.92 -15.02 8.66
CA PRO A 356 27.18 -14.45 7.32
C PRO A 356 27.37 -15.60 6.30
N PHE A 357 27.36 -15.34 4.99
CA PHE A 357 28.26 -15.98 4.01
C PHE A 357 28.12 -15.27 2.65
N LEU A 358 29.09 -14.40 2.33
CA LEU A 358 29.75 -14.41 1.02
C LEU A 358 30.61 -15.68 0.97
N PRO A 359 30.95 -16.30 -0.18
CA PRO A 359 31.08 -15.78 -1.55
C PRO A 359 30.15 -16.54 -2.54
N ILE A 360 29.90 -16.14 -3.80
CA ILE A 360 30.76 -15.83 -4.96
C ILE A 360 29.95 -14.92 -5.89
#